data_AF-A0AAU6E7L3-F1
#
_entry.id   AF-A0AAU6E7L3-F1
#
_cell.length_a   1.000
_cell.length_b   1.000
_cell.length_c   1.000
_cell.angle_alpha   90.00
_cell.angle_beta   90.00
_cell.angle_gamma   90.00
#
_symmetry.space_group_name_H-M   'P 1'
#
loop_
_entity.id
_entity.type
_entity.pdbx_description
1 polymer ?
#
loop_
_entity_poly.entity_id
_entity_poly.type
_entity_poly.pdbx_seq_one_letter_code
_entity_poly.pdbx_strand_id
1 'polypeptide(L)' 'MLPDVDHRAVHGLKFSAVLPERLAVATVAARLADFEGARAALTEPVRLQLAPSS' A
#
# COMPACT_ATOMS: atom_id res chain seq x y z
N MET A 1 9.95 -1.60 -1.86
CA MET A 1 9.22 -2.88 -1.77
C MET A 1 7.73 -2.58 -1.87
N LEU A 2 6.98 -3.41 -2.58
CA LEU A 2 5.52 -3.30 -2.66
C LEU A 2 4.87 -4.37 -1.78
N PRO A 3 3.68 -4.12 -1.23
CA PRO A 3 2.92 -5.13 -0.51
C PRO A 3 2.56 -6.28 -1.44
N ASP A 4 2.51 -7.49 -0.89
CA ASP A 4 1.98 -8.65 -1.59
C ASP A 4 0.46 -8.54 -1.74
N VAL A 5 -0.06 -9.01 -2.87
CA VAL A 5 -1.47 -8.88 -3.22
C VAL A 5 -1.98 -10.23 -3.69
N ASP A 6 -3.01 -10.76 -3.03
CA ASP A 6 -3.68 -11.97 -3.49
C ASP A 6 -4.31 -11.73 -4.87
N HIS A 7 -3.88 -12.51 -5.86
CA HIS A 7 -4.37 -12.42 -7.24
C HIS A 7 -5.89 -12.58 -7.32
N ARG A 8 -6.50 -13.36 -6.43
CA ARG A 8 -7.96 -13.53 -6.37
C ARG A 8 -8.69 -12.25 -6.02
N ALA A 9 -8.08 -11.38 -5.21
CA ALA A 9 -8.65 -10.08 -4.86
C ALA A 9 -8.62 -9.08 -6.02
N VAL A 10 -7.76 -9.33 -7.02
CA VAL A 10 -7.63 -8.48 -8.22
C VAL A 10 -8.67 -8.85 -9.27
N HIS A 11 -9.07 -10.12 -9.33
CA HIS A 11 -10.15 -10.60 -10.20
C HIS A 11 -11.50 -10.05 -9.73
N GLY A 12 -12.13 -9.20 -10.56
CA GLY A 12 -13.41 -8.54 -10.25
C GLY A 12 -13.30 -7.02 -10.12
N LEU A 13 -12.08 -6.47 -10.08
CA LEU A 13 -11.89 -5.03 -10.17
C LEU A 13 -12.07 -4.57 -11.62
N LYS A 14 -12.76 -3.44 -11.81
CA LYS A 14 -13.16 -2.94 -13.14
C LYS A 14 -11.99 -2.79 -14.11
N PHE A 15 -10.83 -2.35 -13.62
CA PHE A 15 -9.62 -2.19 -14.44
C PHE A 15 -8.95 -3.53 -14.77
N SER A 16 -9.11 -4.56 -13.93
CA SER A 16 -8.58 -5.90 -14.18
C SER A 16 -9.24 -6.59 -15.37
N ALA A 17 -10.42 -6.12 -15.81
CA ALA A 17 -11.06 -6.59 -17.03
C ALA A 17 -10.35 -6.09 -18.32
N VAL A 18 -9.53 -5.04 -18.21
CA VAL A 18 -8.89 -4.37 -19.35
C VAL A 18 -7.36 -4.47 -19.29
N LEU A 19 -6.79 -4.72 -18.11
CA LEU A 19 -5.36 -4.87 -17.90
C LEU A 19 -4.93 -6.34 -17.85
N PRO A 20 -3.74 -6.68 -18.39
CA PRO A 20 -3.07 -7.94 -18.06
C PRO A 20 -2.91 -8.11 -16.54
N GLU A 21 -3.06 -9.35 -16.05
CA GLU A 21 -3.07 -9.69 -14.62
C GLU A 21 -1.90 -9.06 -13.85
N ARG A 22 -0.66 -9.16 -14.36
CA ARG A 22 0.52 -8.58 -13.71
C ARG A 22 0.39 -7.07 -13.46
N LEU A 23 -0.24 -6.34 -14.40
CA LEU A 23 -0.38 -4.88 -14.31
C LEU A 23 -1.52 -4.52 -13.36
N ALA A 24 -2.59 -5.32 -13.33
CA ALA A 24 -3.66 -5.16 -12.37
C ALA A 24 -3.14 -5.37 -10.93
N VAL A 25 -2.38 -6.45 -10.69
CA VAL A 25 -1.72 -6.73 -9.40
C VAL A 25 -0.76 -5.60 -9.01
N ALA A 26 0.13 -5.18 -9.91
CA ALA A 26 1.07 -4.10 -9.65
C ALA A 26 0.37 -2.77 -9.32
N THR A 27 -0.77 -2.49 -9.96
CA THR A 27 -1.58 -1.29 -9.69
C THR A 27 -2.17 -1.32 -8.29
N VAL A 28 -2.74 -2.45 -7.87
CA VAL A 28 -3.27 -2.61 -6.50
C VAL A 28 -2.15 -2.49 -5.47
N ALA A 29 -1.01 -3.16 -5.72
CA ALA A 29 0.13 -3.13 -4.81
C ALA A 29 0.68 -1.70 -4.65
N ALA A 30 0.82 -0.95 -5.74
CA ALA A 30 1.24 0.44 -5.71
C ALA A 30 0.25 1.33 -4.94
N ARG A 31 -1.05 1.09 -5.08
CA ARG A 31 -2.08 1.86 -4.37
C ARG A 31 -2.10 1.56 -2.87
N LEU A 32 -1.94 0.29 -2.50
CA LEU A 32 -1.85 -0.16 -1.10
C LEU A 32 -0.59 0.34 -0.40
N ALA A 33 0.51 0.49 -1.13
CA ALA A 33 1.74 1.04 -0.59
C ALA A 33 1.60 2.52 -0.15
N ASP A 34 0.62 3.24 -0.71
CA ASP A 34 0.24 4.61 -0.35
C ASP A 34 1.43 5.54 -0.02
N PHE A 35 2.44 5.55 -0.89
CA PHE A 35 3.69 6.26 -0.63
C PHE A 35 3.51 7.75 -0.36
N GLU A 36 2.49 8.37 -0.97
CA GLU A 36 2.16 9.77 -0.70
C GLU A 36 1.62 9.95 0.72
N GLY A 37 0.68 9.12 1.15
CA GLY A 37 0.19 9.10 2.52
C GLY A 37 1.29 8.81 3.53
N ALA A 38 2.18 7.86 3.24
CA ALA A 38 3.34 7.57 4.06
C ALA A 38 4.29 8.78 4.20
N ARG A 39 4.54 9.48 3.08
CA ARG A 39 5.35 10.71 3.10
C ARG A 39 4.67 11.82 3.89
N ALA A 40 3.36 11.97 3.77
CA ALA A 40 2.60 12.96 4.54
C ALA A 40 2.67 12.65 6.05
N ALA A 41 2.42 11.40 6.44
CA ALA A 41 2.51 10.96 7.83
C ALA A 41 3.90 11.20 8.45
N LEU A 42 4.97 10.98 7.68
CA LEU A 42 6.34 11.28 8.12
C LEU A 42 6.60 12.78 8.36
N THR A 43 5.81 13.66 7.77
CA THR A 43 5.92 15.11 7.97
C THR A 43 5.03 15.64 9.10
N GLU A 44 4.14 14.82 9.64
CA GLU A 44 3.28 15.21 10.75
C GLU A 44 4.08 15.29 12.07
N PRO A 45 3.85 16.32 12.90
CA PRO A 45 4.47 16.38 14.22
C PRO A 45 4.01 15.22 15.10
N VAL A 46 4.92 14.33 15.50
CA VAL A 46 4.63 13.21 16.40
C VAL A 46 5.34 13.39 17.75
N ARG A 47 4.64 13.08 18.85
CA ARG A 47 5.26 12.93 20.17
C ARG A 47 5.47 11.45 20.46
N LEU A 48 6.74 11.06 20.63
CA LEU A 48 7.11 9.69 21.00
C LEU A 48 7.21 9.60 22.53
N GLN A 49 6.44 8.72 23.15
CA GLN A 49 6.66 8.32 24.55
C GLN A 49 7.54 7.08 24.57
N LEU A 50 8.79 7.25 24.98
CA LEU A 50 9.67 6.11 25.25
C LEU A 50 9.36 5.59 26.66
N ALA A 51 8.98 4.33 26.79
CA ALA A 51 8.85 3.69 28.10
C ALA A 51 10.24 3.59 28.77
N PRO A 52 10.34 3.81 30.08
CA PRO A 52 11.62 3.72 30.78
C PRO A 52 12.18 2.29 30.67
N SER A 53 13.45 2.19 30.31
CA SER A 53 14.20 0.93 30.33
C SER A 53 14.42 0.52 31.79
N SER A 54 13.82 -0.60 32.21
CA SER A 54 14.12 -1.26 33.49
C SER A 54 15.36 -2.14 33.37
#